data_AF-A0A534KJU2-F1
#
_entry.id   AF-A0A534KJU2-F1
#
_cell.length_a   1.000
_cell.length_b   1.000
_cell.length_c   1.000
_cell.angle_alpha   90.00
_cell.angle_beta   90.00
_cell.angle_gamma   90.00
#
_symmetry.space_group_name_H-M   'P 1'
#
loop_
_entity.id
_entity.type
_entity.pdbx_description
1 polymer ?
#
loop_
_entity_poly.entity_id
_entity_poly.type
_entity_poly.pdbx_seq_one_letter_code
_entity_poly.pdbx_strand_id
1 'polypeptide(L)'
;MSPKGSTDEYVKEIEAMRREKDYFFKEDAESPIPHRLRHDFKGLAYFPPDPAYRVHAKLIKDPNPQRVVLATSKGVPREMIRYGVFE
;
A
#
# COMPACT_ATOMS: atom_id res chain seq x y z
N MET A 1 21.21 2.76 -12.00
CA MET A 1 20.90 2.74 -10.56
C MET A 1 20.34 1.36 -10.27
N SER A 2 21.19 0.44 -9.79
CA SER A 2 20.79 -0.94 -9.48
C SER A 2 19.70 -0.96 -8.40
N PRO A 3 18.81 -1.96 -8.38
CA PRO A 3 17.80 -2.09 -7.34
C PRO A 3 18.51 -2.12 -5.99
N LYS A 4 18.14 -1.23 -5.07
CA LYS A 4 18.54 -1.39 -3.67
C LYS A 4 17.84 -2.65 -3.17
N GLY A 5 18.62 -3.70 -2.93
CA GLY A 5 18.17 -5.01 -2.45
C GLY A 5 18.14 -6.08 -3.53
N SER A 6 18.82 -7.20 -3.27
CA SER A 6 18.66 -8.47 -3.97
C SER A 6 17.19 -8.94 -3.98
N THR A 7 16.85 -9.87 -4.88
CA THR A 7 15.52 -10.49 -4.92
C THR A 7 15.11 -11.04 -3.55
N ASP A 8 16.03 -11.70 -2.85
CA ASP A 8 15.77 -12.30 -1.54
C ASP A 8 15.50 -11.25 -0.46
N GLU A 9 16.21 -10.13 -0.50
CA GLU A 9 15.94 -9.00 0.40
C GLU A 9 14.56 -8.39 0.13
N TYR A 10 14.20 -8.22 -1.15
CA TYR A 10 12.86 -7.74 -1.53
C TYR A 10 11.75 -8.66 -1.01
N VAL A 11 11.90 -9.97 -1.18
CA VAL A 11 10.93 -10.95 -0.68
C VAL A 11 10.81 -10.84 0.84
N LYS A 12 11.93 -10.79 1.57
CA LYS A 12 11.94 -10.66 3.03
C LYS A 12 11.27 -9.37 3.52
N GLU A 13 11.54 -8.24 2.86
CA GLU A 13 10.91 -6.96 3.19
C GLU A 13 9.38 -7.01 3.00
N ILE A 14 8.92 -7.57 1.88
CA ILE A 14 7.49 -7.73 1.60
C ILE A 14 6.83 -8.64 2.63
N GLU A 15 7.44 -9.77 2.96
CA GLU A 15 6.90 -10.68 3.97
C GLU A 15 6.85 -10.06 5.37
N ALA A 16 7.88 -9.28 5.76
CA ALA A 16 7.89 -8.58 7.03
C ALA A 16 6.76 -7.54 7.11
N MET A 17 6.60 -6.72 6.08
CA MET A 17 5.51 -5.73 6.00
C MET A 17 4.13 -6.39 6.02
N ARG A 18 3.96 -7.55 5.37
CA ARG A 18 2.70 -8.31 5.40
C ARG A 18 2.38 -8.85 6.79
N ARG A 19 3.37 -9.39 7.51
CA ARG A 19 3.20 -9.85 8.90
C ARG A 19 2.79 -8.71 9.83
N GLU A 20 3.45 -7.57 9.72
CA GLU A 20 3.10 -6.37 10.50
C GLU A 20 1.69 -5.88 10.18
N LYS A 21 1.33 -5.86 8.90
CA LYS A 21 -0.02 -5.46 8.47
C LYS A 21 -1.08 -6.43 8.97
N ASP A 22 -0.86 -7.75 8.87
CA ASP A 22 -1.80 -8.74 9.39
C ASP A 22 -1.93 -8.63 10.91
N TYR A 23 -0.84 -8.37 11.63
CA TYR A 23 -0.87 -8.10 13.06
C TYR A 23 -1.71 -6.85 13.38
N PHE A 24 -1.48 -5.74 12.66
CA PHE A 24 -2.28 -4.51 12.82
C PHE A 24 -3.78 -4.81 12.60
N PHE A 25 -4.14 -5.52 11.54
CA PHE A 25 -5.55 -5.85 11.26
C PHE A 25 -6.17 -6.78 12.31
N LYS A 26 -5.37 -7.65 12.95
CA LYS A 26 -5.87 -8.61 13.93
C LYS A 26 -5.97 -8.05 15.34
N GLU A 27 -4.93 -7.37 15.82
CA GLU A 27 -4.75 -7.07 17.24
C GLU A 27 -4.94 -5.58 17.57
N ASP A 28 -4.69 -4.68 16.61
CA ASP A 28 -4.65 -3.23 16.91
C ASP A 28 -6.04 -2.67 17.21
N ALA A 29 -6.15 -1.75 18.17
CA ALA A 29 -7.39 -1.07 18.50
C ALA A 29 -7.96 -0.30 17.30
N GLU A 30 -7.09 0.33 16.51
CA GLU A 30 -7.44 1.09 15.30
C GLU A 30 -7.67 0.21 14.06
N SER A 31 -7.62 -1.12 14.21
CA SER A 31 -7.91 -2.03 13.10
C SER A 31 -9.29 -1.74 12.50
N PRO A 32 -9.39 -1.68 11.16
CA PRO A 32 -10.65 -1.48 10.47
C PRO A 32 -11.57 -2.72 10.54
N ILE A 33 -11.07 -3.88 10.98
CA ILE A 33 -11.88 -5.09 11.16
C ILE A 33 -12.69 -4.94 12.46
N PRO A 34 -14.03 -5.11 12.43
CA PRO A 34 -14.84 -5.11 13.65
C PRO A 34 -14.35 -6.15 14.65
N HIS A 35 -14.27 -5.81 15.94
CA HIS A 35 -13.70 -6.67 16.98
C HIS A 35 -14.26 -8.10 16.97
N ARG A 36 -15.58 -8.25 16.77
CA ARG A 36 -16.27 -9.55 16.68
C ARG A 36 -15.75 -10.48 15.57
N LEU A 37 -15.16 -9.91 14.51
CA LEU A 37 -14.62 -10.66 13.36
C LEU A 37 -13.11 -10.88 13.46
N ARG A 38 -12.41 -10.21 14.38
CA ARG A 38 -10.94 -10.30 14.50
C ARG A 38 -10.47 -11.69 14.95
N HIS A 39 -11.26 -12.40 15.75
CA HIS A 39 -10.94 -13.78 16.17
C HIS A 39 -10.82 -14.75 14.98
N ASP A 40 -11.66 -14.57 13.97
CA ASP A 40 -11.71 -15.43 12.79
C ASP A 40 -10.76 -14.97 11.68
N PHE A 41 -10.14 -13.78 11.82
CA PHE A 41 -9.21 -13.24 10.85
C PHE A 41 -7.92 -14.05 10.78
N LYS A 42 -7.59 -14.54 9.58
CA LYS A 42 -6.41 -15.40 9.31
C LYS A 42 -5.28 -14.68 8.56
N GLY A 43 -5.46 -13.40 8.23
CA GLY A 43 -4.55 -12.62 7.38
C GLY A 43 -5.24 -12.09 6.13
N LEU A 44 -4.65 -11.08 5.49
CA LEU A 44 -5.15 -10.55 4.22
C LEU A 44 -4.81 -11.49 3.05
N ALA A 45 -5.55 -11.35 1.95
CA ALA A 45 -5.23 -12.03 0.70
C ALA A 45 -4.06 -11.32 0.01
N TYR A 46 -2.95 -12.04 -0.20
CA TYR A 46 -1.76 -11.52 -0.87
C TYR A 46 -1.40 -12.34 -2.11
N PHE A 47 -0.92 -11.66 -3.15
CA PHE A 47 -0.20 -12.33 -4.24
C PHE A 47 1.20 -12.76 -3.76
N PRO A 48 1.79 -13.84 -4.31
CA PRO A 48 3.19 -14.16 -4.07
C PRO A 48 4.09 -12.96 -4.41
N PRO A 49 5.17 -12.70 -3.65
CA PRO A 49 6.15 -11.68 -4.03
C PRO A 49 6.77 -12.04 -5.38
N ASP A 50 6.60 -11.17 -6.37
CA ASP A 50 7.13 -11.39 -7.71
C ASP A 50 7.95 -10.16 -8.14
N PRO A 51 9.29 -10.30 -8.24
CA PRO A 51 10.18 -9.22 -8.66
C PRO A 51 9.86 -8.67 -10.05
N ALA A 52 9.17 -9.41 -10.92
CA ALA A 52 8.77 -8.91 -12.24
C ALA A 52 7.81 -7.72 -12.15
N TYR A 53 7.07 -7.60 -11.04
CA TYR A 53 6.19 -6.45 -10.77
C TYR A 53 6.88 -5.33 -9.99
N ARG A 54 8.16 -5.50 -9.60
CA ARG A 54 8.99 -4.46 -8.98
C ARG A 54 9.64 -3.59 -10.06
N VAL A 55 8.84 -2.71 -10.66
CA VAL A 55 9.29 -1.83 -11.74
C VAL A 55 9.95 -0.56 -11.22
N HIS A 56 10.95 -0.07 -11.94
CA HIS A 56 11.49 1.27 -11.74
C HIS A 56 10.69 2.25 -12.59
N ALA A 57 9.99 3.19 -11.94
CA ALA A 57 9.30 4.28 -12.60
C ALA A 57 9.92 5.63 -12.22
N LYS A 58 10.00 6.53 -13.18
CA LYS A 58 10.41 7.92 -13.00
C LYS A 58 9.21 8.75 -12.59
N LEU A 59 9.36 9.50 -11.50
CA LEU A 59 8.36 10.50 -11.12
C LEU A 59 8.55 11.77 -11.93
N ILE A 60 7.57 12.09 -12.78
CA ILE A 60 7.48 13.35 -13.52
C ILE A 60 6.49 14.24 -12.78
N LYS A 61 7.02 15.28 -12.14
CA LYS A 61 6.18 16.26 -11.41
C LYS A 61 5.35 17.08 -12.39
N ASP A 62 4.11 17.36 -12.01
CA ASP A 62 3.26 18.27 -12.77
C ASP A 62 3.79 19.71 -12.59
N PRO A 63 4.10 20.44 -13.68
CA PRO A 63 4.55 21.84 -13.57
C PRO A 63 3.48 22.76 -12.99
N ASN A 64 2.20 22.38 -13.03
CA ASN A 64 1.11 23.14 -12.42
C ASN A 64 0.14 22.20 -11.68
N PRO A 65 0.49 21.74 -10.46
CA PRO A 65 -0.28 20.73 -9.74
C PRO A 65 -1.73 21.17 -9.51
N GLN A 66 -2.67 20.48 -10.16
CA GLN A 66 -4.10 20.77 -10.02
C GLN A 66 -4.69 20.08 -8.79
N ARG A 67 -5.67 20.74 -8.16
CA ARG A 67 -6.50 20.08 -7.16
C ARG A 67 -7.46 19.14 -7.85
N VAL A 68 -7.56 17.92 -7.33
CA VAL A 68 -8.50 16.90 -7.78
C VAL A 68 -9.34 16.46 -6.60
N VAL A 69 -10.63 16.28 -6.83
CA VAL A 69 -11.56 15.79 -5.81
C VAL A 69 -11.73 14.30 -6.01
N LEU A 70 -11.32 13.51 -5.03
CA LEU A 70 -11.53 12.07 -5.04
C LEU A 70 -12.79 11.71 -4.27
N ALA A 71 -13.67 10.93 -4.90
CA ALA A 71 -14.79 10.31 -4.22
C ALA A 71 -14.26 9.32 -3.17
N THR A 72 -14.89 9.30 -2.00
CA THR A 72 -14.55 8.35 -0.92
C THR A 72 -15.75 7.47 -0.61
N SER A 73 -15.50 6.27 -0.08
CA SER A 73 -16.54 5.34 0.34
C SER A 73 -17.42 5.86 1.49
N LYS A 74 -16.98 6.91 2.20
CA LYS A 74 -17.77 7.60 3.24
C LYS A 74 -18.61 8.75 2.69
N GLY A 75 -18.63 8.97 1.37
CA GLY A 75 -19.42 10.01 0.72
C GLY A 75 -18.87 11.43 0.88
N VAL A 76 -17.83 11.64 1.70
CA VAL A 76 -17.14 12.92 1.87
C VAL A 76 -16.02 13.01 0.84
N PRO A 77 -16.10 13.91 -0.16
CA PRO A 77 -15.05 14.03 -1.15
C PRO A 77 -13.74 14.52 -0.50
N ARG A 78 -12.60 14.01 -0.97
CA ARG A 78 -11.28 14.42 -0.49
C ARG A 78 -10.58 15.24 -1.55
N GLU A 79 -10.24 16.49 -1.21
CA GLU A 79 -9.34 17.30 -2.02
C GLU A 79 -7.91 16.75 -1.93
N MET A 80 -7.31 16.48 -3.08
CA MET A 80 -5.92 16.07 -3.23
C MET A 80 -5.25 16.89 -4.32
N ILE A 81 -3.92 16.85 -4.36
CA ILE A 81 -3.13 17.52 -5.41
C ILE A 81 -2.63 16.43 -6.36
N ARG A 82 -2.85 16.62 -7.66
CA ARG A 82 -2.20 15.80 -8.69
C ARG A 82 -0.72 16.20 -8.74
N TYR A 83 0.11 15.45 -8.02
CA TYR A 83 1.54 15.78 -7.87
C TYR A 83 2.36 15.53 -9.15
N GLY A 84 1.97 14.52 -9.93
CA GLY A 84 2.73 14.09 -11.10
C GLY A 84 2.25 12.74 -11.61
N VAL A 85 3.05 12.16 -12.50
CA VAL A 85 2.84 10.83 -13.06
C VAL A 85 4.09 9.98 -12.89
N PHE A 86 3.90 8.67 -12.79
CA PHE A 86 4.98 7.69 -12.86
C PHE A 86 5.05 7.16 -14.29
N GLU A 87 6.22 7.24 -14.92
CA GLU A 87 6.53 6.71 -16.25
C GLU A 87 7.67 5.68 -16.18
#